data_AF-A0AAV1NZH1-F1
#
_entry.id   AF-A0AAV1NZH1-F1
#
_cell.length_a   1.000
_cell.length_b   1.000
_cell.length_c   1.000
_cell.angle_alpha   90.00
_cell.angle_beta   90.00
_cell.angle_gamma   90.00
#
_symmetry.space_group_name_H-M   'P 1'
#
loop_
_entity.id
_entity.type
_entity.pdbx_description
1 polymer ?
#
loop_
_entity_poly.entity_id
_entity_poly.type
_entity_poly.pdbx_seq_one_letter_code
_entity_poly.pdbx_strand_id
1 'polypeptide(L)' 'MILLCVTLLLLHQGYTLIPVITVQLGEPVTFTCVLPDENFDFEKICWYKQNVGDNLKLIVSERKHVKPKYAPEFVASR' A
#
# COMPACT_ATOMS: atom_id res chain seq x y z
N MET A 1 -29.35 2.56 20.35
CA MET A 1 -28.74 3.02 19.08
C MET A 1 -27.33 3.53 19.27
N ILE A 2 -27.08 4.52 20.15
CA ILE A 2 -25.75 5.10 20.37
C ILE A 2 -24.71 4.06 20.83
N LEU A 3 -25.04 3.23 21.82
CA LEU A 3 -24.12 2.20 22.32
C LEU A 3 -23.71 1.21 21.23
N LEU A 4 -24.67 0.81 20.39
CA LEU A 4 -24.46 -0.14 19.29
C LEU A 4 -23.58 0.48 18.18
N CYS A 5 -23.77 1.76 17.86
CA CYS A 5 -22.91 2.50 16.94
C CYS A 5 -21.48 2.64 17.49
N VAL A 6 -21.31 2.97 18.77
CA VAL A 6 -20.00 3.07 19.42
C VAL A 6 -19.28 1.71 19.38
N THR A 7 -19.96 0.61 19.71
CA THR A 7 -19.38 -0.73 19.60
C THR A 7 -19.00 -1.10 18.17
N LEU A 8 -19.82 -0.74 17.17
CA LEU A 8 -19.51 -1.00 15.76
C LEU A 8 -18.29 -0.20 15.28
N LEU A 9 -18.18 1.07 15.69
CA LEU A 9 -17.06 1.94 15.34
C LEU A 9 -15.74 1.41 15.93
N LEU A 10 -15.77 1.00 17.19
CA LEU A 10 -14.61 0.42 17.88
C LEU A 10 -14.18 -0.92 17.24
N LEU A 11 -15.15 -1.78 16.89
CA LEU A 11 -14.88 -3.02 16.16
C LEU A 11 -14.28 -2.72 14.79
N HIS A 12 -14.84 -1.78 14.03
CA HIS A 12 -14.31 -1.41 12.72
C HIS A 12 -12.87 -0.92 12.81
N GLN A 13 -12.55 -0.05 13.76
CA GLN A 13 -11.18 0.42 14.01
C GLN A 13 -10.20 -0.73 14.36
N GLY A 14 -10.67 -1.77 15.06
CA GLY A 14 -9.85 -2.92 15.43
C GLY A 14 -9.58 -3.91 14.28
N TYR A 15 -10.50 -4.05 13.32
CA TYR A 15 -10.38 -4.98 12.20
C TYR A 15 -9.72 -4.39 10.95
N THR A 16 -9.65 -3.06 10.82
CA THR A 16 -9.07 -2.38 9.66
C THR A 16 -7.86 -1.53 10.04
N LEU A 17 -6.90 -2.12 10.75
CA LEU A 17 -5.58 -1.52 10.99
C LEU A 17 -4.74 -1.50 9.69
N ILE A 18 -5.28 -0.88 8.64
CA ILE A 18 -4.50 -0.47 7.48
C ILE A 18 -3.62 0.68 7.97
N PRO A 19 -2.29 0.55 7.92
CA PRO A 19 -1.41 1.64 8.34
C PRO A 19 -1.70 2.88 7.48
N VAL A 20 -2.16 3.95 8.11
CA VAL A 20 -2.33 5.26 7.48
C VAL A 20 -1.07 6.06 7.72
N ILE A 21 -0.38 6.43 6.65
CA ILE A 21 0.79 7.30 6.69
C ILE A 21 0.38 8.68 6.17
N THR A 22 0.53 9.71 6.99
CA THR A 22 0.31 11.10 6.61
C THR A 22 1.66 11.82 6.45
N VAL A 23 1.81 12.59 5.37
CA VAL A 23 3.02 13.37 5.04
C VAL A 23 2.63 14.73 4.50
N GLN A 24 3.52 15.73 4.55
CA GLN A 24 3.27 17.00 3.89
C GLN A 24 3.46 16.89 2.37
N LEU A 25 2.79 17.77 1.63
CA LEU A 25 2.95 17.80 0.17
C LEU A 25 4.41 18.10 -0.20
N GLY A 26 4.99 17.25 -1.05
CA GLY A 26 6.38 17.35 -1.48
C GLY A 26 7.36 16.53 -0.63
N GLU A 27 6.94 16.00 0.52
CA GLU A 27 7.76 15.08 1.31
C GLU A 27 7.69 13.65 0.76
N PRO A 28 8.80 12.90 0.75
CA PRO A 28 8.80 11.51 0.33
C PRO A 28 8.16 10.62 1.40
N VAL A 29 7.62 9.48 0.96
CA VAL A 29 7.06 8.44 1.83
C VAL A 29 7.63 7.08 1.45
N THR A 30 7.84 6.23 2.45
CA THR A 30 8.27 4.84 2.25
C THR A 30 7.15 3.90 2.67
N PHE A 31 6.76 3.00 1.76
CA PHE A 31 5.84 1.91 2.06
C PHE A 31 6.63 0.61 2.25
N THR A 32 6.30 -0.14 3.30
CA THR A 32 6.99 -1.39 3.64
C THR A 32 6.07 -2.58 3.38
N CYS A 33 6.55 -3.55 2.60
CA CYS A 33 5.91 -4.85 2.44
C CYS A 33 6.75 -5.89 3.19
N VAL A 34 6.24 -6.38 4.32
CA VAL A 34 6.90 -7.45 5.07
C VAL A 34 6.49 -8.79 4.46
N LEU A 35 7.46 -9.51 3.92
CA LEU A 35 7.25 -10.85 3.36
C LEU A 35 7.76 -11.91 4.36
N PRO A 36 7.05 -13.03 4.55
CA PRO A 36 7.54 -14.15 5.36
C PRO A 36 8.77 -14.78 4.69
N ASP A 37 9.78 -15.12 5.49
CA ASP A 37 11.12 -15.43 4.97
C ASP A 37 11.28 -16.87 4.42
N GLU A 38 12.28 -16.98 3.53
CA GLU A 38 13.06 -18.14 3.07
C GLU A 38 12.62 -19.01 1.88
N ASN A 39 11.35 -19.13 1.48
CA ASN A 39 10.99 -20.00 0.34
C ASN A 39 9.98 -19.42 -0.68
N PHE A 40 9.70 -18.13 -0.59
CA PHE A 40 8.91 -17.46 -1.64
C PHE A 40 9.86 -16.84 -2.65
N ASP A 41 10.14 -17.57 -3.73
CA ASP A 41 10.64 -17.00 -4.99
C ASP A 41 9.54 -16.10 -5.58
N PHE A 42 9.32 -14.92 -5.00
CA PHE A 42 8.47 -13.91 -5.61
C PHE A 42 9.15 -13.48 -6.91
N GLU A 43 8.68 -14.04 -8.02
CA GLU A 43 9.09 -13.61 -9.36
C GLU A 43 8.83 -12.11 -9.54
N LYS A 44 7.87 -11.54 -8.81
CA LYS A 44 7.44 -10.15 -8.94
C LYS A 44 6.67 -9.62 -7.71
N ILE A 45 7.07 -8.46 -7.22
CA ILE A 45 6.29 -7.62 -6.29
C ILE A 45 5.70 -6.46 -7.10
N CYS A 46 4.43 -6.11 -6.86
CA CYS A 46 3.78 -4.99 -7.53
C CYS A 46 3.19 -4.03 -6.50
N TRP A 47 3.45 -2.74 -6.69
CA TRP A 47 2.86 -1.66 -5.90
C TRP A 47 1.74 -1.01 -6.69
N TYR A 48 0.56 -0.89 -6.08
CA TYR A 48 -0.62 -0.25 -6.66
C TYR A 48 -1.06 0.96 -5.83
N LYS A 49 -1.66 1.94 -6.51
CA LYS A 49 -2.38 3.06 -5.90
C LYS A 49 -3.87 2.94 -6.21
N GLN A 50 -4.72 3.30 -5.25
CA GLN A 50 -6.15 3.46 -5.46
C GLN A 50 -6.63 4.69 -4.70
N ASN A 51 -7.40 5.55 -5.35
CA ASN A 51 -8.18 6.57 -4.64
C ASN A 51 -9.56 6.00 -4.31
N VAL A 52 -10.26 6.61 -3.35
CA VAL A 52 -11.62 6.19 -2.98
C VAL A 52 -12.54 6.27 -4.20
N GLY A 53 -13.14 5.13 -4.58
CA GLY A 53 -14.04 5.03 -5.74
C GLY A 53 -13.36 4.78 -7.09
N ASP A 54 -12.03 4.82 -7.15
CA ASP A 54 -11.27 4.57 -8.39
C ASP A 54 -10.84 3.10 -8.53
N ASN A 55 -10.38 2.72 -9.73
CA ASN A 55 -9.70 1.44 -9.99
C ASN A 55 -8.25 1.45 -9.49
N LEU A 56 -7.71 0.26 -9.22
CA LEU A 56 -6.28 0.09 -8.93
C LEU A 56 -5.42 0.51 -10.13
N LYS A 57 -4.39 1.32 -9.86
CA LYS A 57 -3.38 1.73 -10.82
C LYS A 57 -2.01 1.19 -10.42
N LEU A 58 -1.33 0.49 -11.32
CA LEU A 58 0.02 0.01 -11.08
C LEU A 58 1.00 1.18 -10.99
N ILE A 59 1.80 1.24 -9.93
CA ILE A 59 2.89 2.22 -9.78
C ILE A 59 4.18 1.62 -10.32
N VAL A 60 4.62 0.50 -9.72
CA VAL A 60 5.91 -0.13 -10.01
C VAL A 60 5.85 -1.64 -9.82
N SER A 61 6.61 -2.34 -10.66
CA SER A 61 6.85 -3.77 -10.61
C SER A 61 8.32 -4.03 -10.29
N GLU A 62 8.58 -4.79 -9.24
CA GLU A 62 9.91 -5.12 -8.75
C GLU A 62 10.14 -6.62 -8.85
N ARG A 63 11.36 -7.02 -9.24
CA ARG A 63 11.78 -8.42 -9.27
C ARG A 63 13.16 -8.52 -8.67
N LYS A 64 13.48 -9.66 -8.06
CA LYS A 64 14.81 -9.91 -7.50
C LYS A 64 15.88 -9.70 -8.57
N HIS A 65 16.92 -8.96 -8.25
CA HIS A 65 18.07 -8.67 -9.14
C HIS A 65 17.74 -7.92 -10.45
N VAL A 66 16.53 -7.38 -10.63
CA VAL A 66 16.15 -6.59 -11.80
C VAL A 66 15.78 -5.17 -11.38
N LYS A 67 16.09 -4.19 -12.23
CA LYS A 67 15.66 -2.80 -11.98
C LYS A 67 14.13 -2.70 -11.92
N PRO A 68 13.56 -1.90 -11.01
CA PRO A 68 12.12 -1.65 -10.95
C PRO A 68 11.58 -1.09 -12.28
N LYS A 69 10.42 -1.59 -12.70
CA LYS A 69 9.70 -1.09 -13.89
C LYS A 69 8.48 -0.30 -13.46
N TYR A 70 8.51 1.01 -13.70
CA TYR A 70 7.39 1.90 -13.43
C TYR A 70 6.36 1.87 -14.57
N ALA A 71 5.09 2.05 -14.23
CA ALA A 71 4.04 2.25 -15.22
C ALA A 71 4.16 3.65 -15.86
N PRO A 72 3.62 3.88 -17.08
CA PRO A 72 3.85 5.12 -17.84
C PRO A 72 3.47 6.42 -17.10
N GLU A 73 2.48 6.36 -16.21
CA GLU A 73 2.00 7.50 -15.41
C GLU A 73 2.93 7.86 -14.24
N PHE A 74 3.91 7.01 -13.93
CA PHE A 74 4.78 7.14 -12.77
C PHE A 74 6.24 7.17 -13.18
N VAL A 75 7.01 8.00 -12.50
CA VAL A 75 8.45 8.09 -12.66
C VAL A 75 9.13 7.64 -11.38
N ALA A 76 10.37 7.14 -11.52
CA ALA A 76 11.21 6.92 -10.35
C ALA A 76 11.36 8.23 -9.58
N SER A 77 11.37 8.15 -8.25
CA SER A 77 11.73 9.30 -7.41
C SER A 77 13.11 9.80 -7.81
N ARG A 78 13.28 11.13 -7.80
CA ARG A 78 14.61 11.76 -7.84
C ARG A 78 15.34 11.54 -6.52
#